data_AF-R9K583-F1
#
_entry.id   AF-R9K583-F1
#
_cell.length_a   1.000
_cell.length_b   1.000
_cell.length_c   1.000
_cell.angle_alpha   90.00
_cell.angle_beta   90.00
_cell.angle_gamma   90.00
#
_symmetry.space_group_name_H-M   'P 1'
#
loop_
_entity.id
_entity.type
_entity.pdbx_description
1 polymer ?
#
loop_
_entity_poly.entity_id
_entity_poly.type
_entity_poly.pdbx_seq_one_letter_code
_entity_poly.pdbx_strand_id
1 'polypeptide(L)'
;MKVYMLQHSYEYEIYEGIKETNAKFIGIYSSLQNAEEAKERFKNKKGFNRFPEACFLISEHILDENHWFDGFISLKKEKGRKKYDIPKKIGKEKKLNEKYNKVAVKGVLKDKVVYYLEHSYEYEISELDIKIDSIKFIGIYSSKVKAEEIRDQIKIKFGFNKFSEDCFCIDRYYLDKDYKGWTEGFITWDGETDSWIE
;
A
#
# COMPACT_ATOMS: atom_id res chain seq x y z
N MET A 1 -12.29 -6.66 13.77
CA MET A 1 -12.36 -5.22 14.10
C MET A 1 -12.11 -4.44 12.82
N LYS A 2 -12.80 -3.32 12.57
CA LYS A 2 -12.47 -2.45 11.43
C LYS A 2 -11.34 -1.50 11.82
N VAL A 3 -10.45 -1.23 10.88
CA VAL A 3 -9.39 -0.22 10.97
C VAL A 3 -9.37 0.59 9.68
N TYR A 4 -8.84 1.81 9.75
CA TYR A 4 -8.85 2.76 8.65
C TYR A 4 -7.40 3.16 8.36
N MET A 5 -6.90 2.84 7.19
CA MET A 5 -5.56 3.22 6.76
C MET A 5 -5.62 4.56 6.03
N LEU A 6 -4.85 5.54 6.50
CA LEU A 6 -4.67 6.82 5.80
C LEU A 6 -3.35 6.81 5.06
N GLN A 7 -3.40 7.15 3.78
CA GLN A 7 -2.23 7.39 2.94
C GLN A 7 -2.44 8.64 2.11
N HIS A 8 -1.37 9.26 1.67
CA HIS A 8 -1.41 10.26 0.61
C HIS A 8 -0.76 9.66 -0.64
N SER A 9 -1.44 9.70 -1.78
CA SER A 9 -0.90 9.14 -3.02
C SER A 9 -1.28 9.97 -4.25
N TYR A 10 -0.38 10.03 -5.22
CA TYR A 10 -0.64 10.62 -6.52
C TYR A 10 0.04 9.81 -7.63
N GLU A 11 -0.56 9.83 -8.81
CA GLU A 11 0.03 9.28 -10.03
C GLU A 11 0.87 10.35 -10.73
N TYR A 12 2.00 9.95 -11.29
CA TYR A 12 2.85 10.82 -12.10
C TYR A 12 3.41 10.04 -13.29
N GLU A 13 3.71 10.72 -14.38
CA GLU A 13 4.30 10.10 -15.57
C GLU A 13 5.81 10.10 -15.44
N ILE A 14 6.42 8.92 -15.57
CA ILE A 14 7.88 8.74 -15.47
C ILE A 14 8.56 8.66 -16.84
N TYR A 15 7.84 8.22 -17.87
CA TYR A 15 8.30 8.16 -19.24
C TYR A 15 7.12 7.94 -20.17
N GLU A 16 7.06 8.60 -21.33
CA GLU A 16 6.01 8.52 -22.37
C GLU A 16 4.90 7.45 -22.17
N GLY A 17 3.85 7.82 -21.42
CA GLY A 17 2.67 6.99 -21.16
C GLY A 17 2.81 5.95 -20.04
N ILE A 18 3.98 5.83 -19.42
CA ILE A 18 4.28 5.04 -18.23
C ILE A 18 4.02 5.91 -17.00
N LYS A 19 3.01 5.53 -16.23
CA LYS A 19 2.65 6.17 -14.98
C LYS A 19 3.12 5.35 -13.80
N GLU A 20 3.57 6.04 -12.76
CA GLU A 20 3.92 5.48 -11.48
C GLU A 20 3.08 6.12 -10.37
N THR A 21 2.92 5.42 -9.24
CA THR A 21 2.21 5.96 -8.08
C THR A 21 3.21 6.23 -6.96
N ASN A 22 3.28 7.48 -6.51
CA ASN A 22 3.98 7.80 -5.27
C ASN A 22 2.98 7.77 -4.11
N ALA A 23 3.28 7.03 -3.05
CA ALA A 23 2.40 6.90 -1.88
C ALA A 23 3.20 7.06 -0.58
N LYS A 24 2.64 7.84 0.35
CA LYS A 24 3.13 7.98 1.72
C LYS A 24 2.07 7.47 2.69
N PHE A 25 2.42 6.39 3.38
CA PHE A 25 1.62 5.85 4.48
C PHE A 25 1.64 6.82 5.67
N ILE A 26 0.47 7.25 6.14
CA ILE A 26 0.37 8.20 7.26
C ILE A 26 0.03 7.48 8.58
N GLY A 27 -0.82 6.47 8.56
CA GLY A 27 -1.14 5.73 9.79
C GLY A 27 -2.33 4.79 9.64
N ILE A 28 -2.57 4.02 10.70
CA ILE A 28 -3.74 3.15 10.84
C ILE A 28 -4.55 3.61 12.06
N TYR A 29 -5.84 3.77 11.87
CA TYR A 29 -6.75 4.37 12.85
C TYR A 29 -7.86 3.39 13.21
N SER A 30 -8.32 3.47 14.46
CA SER A 30 -9.38 2.61 14.99
C SER A 30 -10.79 3.01 14.53
N SER A 31 -10.94 4.21 13.97
CA SER A 31 -12.20 4.73 13.43
C SER A 31 -11.97 5.64 12.22
N LEU A 32 -13.00 5.80 11.39
CA LEU A 32 -12.97 6.73 10.26
C LEU A 32 -12.77 8.17 10.75
N GLN A 33 -13.42 8.54 11.85
CA GLN A 33 -13.27 9.86 12.46
C GLN A 33 -11.81 10.16 12.83
N ASN A 34 -11.11 9.22 13.45
CA ASN A 34 -9.70 9.42 13.83
C ASN A 34 -8.79 9.57 12.59
N ALA A 35 -9.10 8.85 11.49
CA ALA A 35 -8.39 8.99 10.23
C ALA A 35 -8.65 10.36 9.57
N GLU A 36 -9.89 10.86 9.59
CA GLU A 36 -10.23 12.19 9.09
C GLU A 36 -9.56 13.30 9.92
N GLU A 37 -9.56 13.18 11.25
CA GLU A 37 -8.84 14.10 12.13
C GLU A 37 -7.33 14.11 11.82
N ALA A 38 -6.76 12.95 11.45
CA ALA A 38 -5.37 12.88 11.00
C ALA A 38 -5.15 13.54 9.64
N LYS A 39 -6.07 13.33 8.69
CA LYS A 39 -6.05 14.03 7.39
C LYS A 39 -6.00 15.54 7.58
N GLU A 40 -6.85 16.09 8.47
CA GLU A 40 -6.87 17.52 8.80
C GLU A 40 -5.53 18.02 9.36
N ARG A 41 -4.83 17.21 10.18
CA ARG A 41 -3.48 17.54 10.68
C ARG A 41 -2.41 17.55 9.58
N PHE A 42 -2.57 16.76 8.53
CA PHE A 42 -1.55 16.58 7.49
C PHE A 42 -1.78 17.45 6.25
N LYS A 43 -3.02 17.79 5.89
CA LYS A 43 -3.31 18.49 4.63
C LYS A 43 -2.65 19.86 4.47
N ASN A 44 -2.32 20.51 5.58
CA ASN A 44 -1.64 21.81 5.58
C ASN A 44 -0.12 21.69 5.81
N LYS A 45 0.43 20.48 6.02
CA LYS A 45 1.88 20.29 6.16
C LYS A 45 2.55 20.50 4.80
N LYS A 46 3.75 21.07 4.84
CA LYS A 46 4.62 21.25 3.67
C LYS A 46 4.78 19.91 2.92
N GLY A 47 4.71 19.95 1.60
CA GLY A 47 4.78 18.78 0.70
C GLY A 47 3.50 17.99 0.55
N PHE A 48 2.62 17.96 1.55
CA PHE A 48 1.28 17.41 1.39
C PHE A 48 0.31 18.44 0.79
N ASN A 49 0.43 19.70 1.21
CA ASN A 49 -0.41 20.81 0.75
C ASN A 49 -0.23 21.20 -0.73
N ARG A 50 0.77 20.63 -1.42
CA ARG A 50 1.05 20.87 -2.84
C ARG A 50 0.16 20.02 -3.77
N PHE A 51 -0.56 19.05 -3.20
CA PHE A 51 -1.46 18.17 -3.93
C PHE A 51 -2.91 18.42 -3.50
N PRO A 52 -3.89 18.11 -4.38
CA PRO A 52 -5.30 18.19 -4.02
C PRO A 52 -5.62 17.35 -2.79
N GLU A 53 -6.56 17.79 -1.95
CA GLU A 53 -7.01 17.02 -0.79
C GLU A 53 -7.50 15.61 -1.17
N ALA A 54 -7.98 15.43 -2.40
CA ALA A 54 -8.37 14.13 -2.96
C ALA A 54 -7.22 13.10 -3.06
N CYS A 55 -5.96 13.53 -2.96
CA CYS A 55 -4.80 12.64 -2.87
C CYS A 55 -4.67 11.96 -1.50
N PHE A 56 -5.37 12.44 -0.47
CA PHE A 56 -5.53 11.71 0.79
C PHE A 56 -6.59 10.62 0.65
N LEU A 57 -6.16 9.37 0.79
CA LEU A 57 -7.00 8.20 0.69
C LEU A 57 -7.16 7.54 2.06
N ILE A 58 -8.40 7.37 2.51
CA ILE A 58 -8.75 6.56 3.67
C ILE A 58 -9.39 5.27 3.18
N SER A 59 -8.74 4.13 3.43
CA SER A 59 -9.27 2.81 3.11
C SER A 59 -9.67 2.05 4.37
N GLU A 60 -10.86 1.45 4.34
CA GLU A 60 -11.36 0.60 5.42
C GLU A 60 -10.82 -0.83 5.25
N HIS A 61 -10.33 -1.42 6.33
CA HIS A 61 -9.82 -2.79 6.38
C HIS A 61 -10.40 -3.54 7.58
N ILE A 62 -10.61 -4.84 7.41
CA ILE A 62 -10.95 -5.73 8.52
C ILE A 62 -9.64 -6.32 9.03
N LEU A 63 -9.40 -6.17 10.33
CA LEU A 63 -8.25 -6.74 11.01
C LEU A 63 -8.23 -8.27 10.87
N ASP A 64 -7.05 -8.82 10.60
CA ASP A 64 -6.79 -10.24 10.32
C ASP A 64 -7.42 -10.77 9.03
N GLU A 65 -7.88 -9.88 8.15
CA GLU A 65 -8.32 -10.23 6.80
C GLU A 65 -7.23 -9.98 5.78
N ASN A 66 -7.04 -10.93 4.88
CA ASN A 66 -6.10 -10.79 3.77
C ASN A 66 -6.84 -10.18 2.58
N HIS A 67 -6.25 -9.15 1.98
CA HIS A 67 -6.78 -8.44 0.83
C HIS A 67 -6.20 -8.93 -0.50
N TRP A 68 -5.08 -9.65 -0.47
CA TRP A 68 -4.39 -10.11 -1.67
C TRP A 68 -3.81 -11.52 -1.47
N PHE A 69 -4.14 -12.43 -2.40
CA PHE A 69 -3.82 -13.86 -2.25
C PHE A 69 -3.02 -14.46 -3.40
N ASP A 70 -2.97 -13.78 -4.54
CA ASP A 70 -2.25 -14.23 -5.75
C ASP A 70 -0.92 -13.50 -5.84
N GLY A 71 0.16 -14.16 -6.24
CA GLY A 71 1.43 -13.46 -6.42
C GLY A 71 1.44 -12.60 -7.69
N PHE A 72 2.55 -11.91 -7.94
CA PHE A 72 2.68 -11.11 -9.16
C PHE A 72 2.77 -12.01 -10.39
N ILE A 73 1.94 -11.73 -11.39
CA ILE A 73 1.87 -12.53 -12.61
C ILE A 73 2.65 -11.80 -13.70
N SER A 74 3.89 -12.21 -13.91
CA SER A 74 4.57 -11.88 -15.17
C SER A 74 3.93 -12.67 -16.32
N LEU A 75 3.01 -12.05 -17.07
CA LEU A 75 2.52 -12.62 -18.32
C LEU A 75 3.68 -12.67 -19.32
N LYS A 76 4.05 -13.89 -19.74
CA LYS A 76 5.02 -14.10 -20.83
C LYS A 76 4.51 -13.49 -22.13
N LYS A 77 5.46 -12.95 -22.91
CA LYS A 77 5.31 -12.36 -24.25
C LYS A 77 4.40 -13.20 -25.16
N GLU A 78 3.20 -12.71 -25.46
CA GLU A 78 2.55 -13.03 -26.73
C GLU A 78 2.74 -11.85 -27.69
N LYS A 79 3.49 -12.09 -28.76
CA LYS A 79 3.60 -11.26 -29.97
C LYS A 79 3.81 -9.75 -29.73
N GLY A 80 4.95 -9.40 -29.12
CA GLY A 80 5.54 -8.07 -29.28
C GLY A 80 4.98 -6.93 -28.43
N ARG A 81 4.08 -7.19 -27.47
CA ARG A 81 3.67 -6.19 -26.47
C ARG A 81 3.83 -6.75 -25.07
N LYS A 82 4.81 -6.25 -24.31
CA LYS A 82 4.91 -6.51 -22.86
C LYS A 82 3.71 -5.83 -22.22
N LYS A 83 2.71 -6.60 -21.79
CA LYS A 83 1.62 -6.08 -20.96
C LYS A 83 2.00 -6.40 -19.52
N TYR A 84 2.55 -5.40 -18.85
CA TYR A 84 2.72 -5.44 -17.40
C TYR A 84 1.34 -5.52 -16.75
N ASP A 85 1.28 -5.91 -15.47
CA ASP A 85 0.08 -5.82 -14.65
C ASP A 85 -0.30 -4.33 -14.45
N ILE A 86 -0.72 -3.67 -15.52
CA ILE A 86 -1.50 -2.45 -15.46
C ILE A 86 -2.86 -2.93 -14.98
N PRO A 87 -3.32 -2.53 -13.78
CA PRO A 87 -4.66 -2.85 -13.34
C PRO A 87 -5.63 -2.48 -14.45
N LYS A 88 -6.33 -3.46 -15.03
CA LYS A 88 -7.50 -3.15 -15.85
C LYS A 88 -8.36 -2.26 -14.97
N LYS A 89 -8.70 -1.04 -15.45
CA LYS A 89 -9.66 -0.10 -14.83
C LYS A 89 -10.53 -0.86 -13.85
N ILE A 90 -10.47 -0.51 -12.56
CA ILE A 90 -11.27 -1.11 -11.48
C ILE A 90 -12.74 -0.94 -11.87
N GLY A 91 -13.23 -1.89 -12.65
CA GLY A 91 -14.60 -1.97 -13.10
C GLY A 91 -15.33 -2.71 -12.01
N LYS A 92 -15.93 -1.93 -11.11
CA LYS A 92 -16.88 -2.32 -10.06
C LYS A 92 -16.46 -3.55 -9.26
N GLU A 93 -16.06 -3.32 -8.01
CA GLU A 93 -15.93 -4.29 -6.92
C GLU A 93 -16.70 -5.59 -7.19
N LYS A 94 -16.00 -6.60 -7.69
CA LYS A 94 -16.52 -7.96 -7.61
C LYS A 94 -16.32 -8.39 -6.16
N LYS A 95 -17.41 -8.43 -5.39
CA LYS A 95 -17.49 -9.18 -4.13
C LYS A 95 -16.87 -10.56 -4.36
N LEU A 96 -15.70 -10.83 -3.77
CA LEU A 96 -15.00 -12.09 -3.97
C LEU A 96 -14.93 -12.88 -2.65
N ASN A 97 -15.50 -14.08 -2.73
CA ASN A 97 -15.44 -15.26 -1.84
C ASN A 97 -15.85 -15.16 -0.36
N GLU A 98 -17.14 -15.44 -0.12
CA GLU A 98 -17.77 -15.76 1.17
C GLU A 98 -17.16 -16.97 1.92
N LYS A 99 -16.20 -17.70 1.32
CA LYS A 99 -15.58 -18.89 1.93
C LYS A 99 -14.58 -18.58 3.04
N TYR A 100 -14.05 -17.36 3.10
CA TYR A 100 -13.03 -16.96 4.09
C TYR A 100 -13.56 -16.03 5.19
N ASN A 101 -14.86 -15.70 5.18
CA ASN A 101 -15.52 -14.97 6.26
C ASN A 101 -15.74 -15.88 7.46
N LYS A 102 -14.70 -16.10 8.27
CA LYS A 102 -14.83 -16.74 9.58
C LYS A 102 -14.59 -15.76 10.73
N VAL A 103 -15.71 -15.44 11.37
CA VAL A 103 -15.89 -15.01 12.77
C VAL A 103 -15.06 -13.81 13.18
N ALA A 104 -15.70 -12.64 13.15
CA ALA A 104 -15.24 -11.46 13.86
C ALA A 104 -15.17 -11.74 15.36
N VAL A 105 -13.98 -12.10 15.85
CA VAL A 105 -13.72 -12.16 17.29
C VAL A 105 -13.74 -10.72 17.79
N LYS A 106 -14.74 -10.39 18.64
CA LYS A 106 -14.73 -9.17 19.48
C LYS A 106 -13.62 -9.31 20.53
N GLY A 107 -12.37 -9.27 20.09
CA GLY A 107 -11.21 -9.13 20.95
C GLY A 107 -10.82 -7.66 21.01
N VAL A 108 -10.70 -7.12 22.22
CA VAL A 108 -10.02 -5.83 22.43
C VAL A 108 -8.56 -6.03 22.04
N LEU A 109 -8.09 -5.25 21.07
CA LEU A 109 -6.71 -5.29 20.59
C LEU A 109 -5.77 -4.92 21.75
N LYS A 110 -5.01 -5.90 22.25
CA LYS A 110 -4.05 -5.69 23.33
C LYS A 110 -3.02 -4.65 22.85
N ASP A 111 -2.87 -3.59 23.63
CA ASP A 111 -1.92 -2.47 23.40
C ASP A 111 -2.19 -1.57 22.18
N LYS A 112 -3.35 -1.69 21.51
CA LYS A 112 -3.66 -0.93 20.28
C LYS A 112 -2.56 -1.09 19.20
N VAL A 113 -1.85 -2.21 19.17
CA VAL A 113 -0.77 -2.48 18.21
C VAL A 113 -1.28 -3.35 17.06
N VAL A 114 -0.97 -2.97 15.83
CA VAL A 114 -1.27 -3.77 14.64
C VAL A 114 0.00 -4.02 13.81
N TYR A 115 -0.05 -5.03 12.97
CA TYR A 115 1.04 -5.44 12.09
C TYR A 115 0.58 -5.36 10.65
N TYR A 116 1.18 -4.46 9.89
CA TYR A 116 0.90 -4.26 8.48
C TYR A 116 1.83 -5.17 7.67
N LEU A 117 1.26 -5.96 6.77
CA LEU A 117 2.01 -6.85 5.89
C LEU A 117 1.85 -6.41 4.44
N GLU A 118 2.98 -6.25 3.77
CA GLU A 118 3.05 -6.02 2.34
C GLU A 118 4.13 -6.89 1.69
N HIS A 119 4.04 -7.00 0.37
CA HIS A 119 5.11 -7.54 -0.45
C HIS A 119 5.55 -6.49 -1.45
N SER A 120 6.84 -6.17 -1.44
CA SER A 120 7.46 -5.20 -2.33
C SER A 120 8.57 -5.84 -3.16
N TYR A 121 8.68 -5.46 -4.43
CA TYR A 121 9.87 -5.75 -5.23
C TYR A 121 10.09 -4.67 -6.27
N GLU A 122 11.36 -4.46 -6.59
CA GLU A 122 11.79 -3.60 -7.69
C GLU A 122 11.85 -4.42 -8.99
N TYR A 123 11.32 -3.89 -10.08
CA TYR A 123 11.56 -4.44 -11.42
C TYR A 123 12.05 -3.37 -12.37
N GLU A 124 12.85 -3.82 -13.34
CA GLU A 124 13.48 -2.95 -14.33
C GLU A 124 12.75 -3.03 -15.67
N ILE A 125 12.44 -1.86 -16.23
CA ILE A 125 12.08 -1.72 -17.63
C ILE A 125 13.39 -1.60 -18.42
N SER A 126 13.96 -2.76 -18.76
CA SER A 126 15.28 -2.91 -19.40
C SER A 126 15.52 -2.06 -20.65
N GLU A 127 14.45 -1.64 -21.34
CA GLU A 127 14.54 -0.82 -22.56
C GLU A 127 14.76 0.67 -22.24
N LEU A 128 14.53 1.08 -20.98
CA LEU A 128 14.53 2.47 -20.54
C LEU A 128 15.47 2.72 -19.35
N ASP A 129 16.12 1.68 -18.81
CA ASP A 129 16.93 1.75 -17.56
C ASP A 129 16.14 2.38 -16.38
N ILE A 130 14.82 2.12 -16.37
CA ILE A 130 13.90 2.61 -15.33
C ILE A 130 13.61 1.47 -14.36
N LYS A 131 13.81 1.73 -13.08
CA LYS A 131 13.44 0.84 -11.97
C LYS A 131 12.12 1.30 -11.37
N ILE A 132 11.22 0.34 -11.14
CA ILE A 132 9.90 0.58 -10.59
C ILE A 132 9.68 -0.32 -9.38
N ASP A 133 9.27 0.29 -8.28
CA ASP A 133 8.82 -0.42 -7.10
C ASP A 133 7.38 -0.88 -7.26
N SER A 134 7.13 -2.16 -7.03
CA SER A 134 5.79 -2.71 -6.96
C SER A 134 5.47 -3.16 -5.55
N ILE A 135 4.50 -2.51 -4.92
CA ILE A 135 4.04 -2.83 -3.58
C ILE A 135 2.65 -3.46 -3.65
N LYS A 136 2.46 -4.58 -2.96
CA LYS A 136 1.15 -5.20 -2.71
C LYS A 136 0.89 -5.25 -1.23
N PHE A 137 -0.07 -4.46 -0.80
CA PHE A 137 -0.67 -4.59 0.50
C PHE A 137 -1.38 -5.94 0.64
N ILE A 138 -1.04 -6.70 1.69
CA ILE A 138 -1.63 -8.02 1.94
C ILE A 138 -2.67 -7.93 3.05
N GLY A 139 -2.41 -7.22 4.14
CA GLY A 139 -3.38 -7.12 5.25
C GLY A 139 -2.83 -6.40 6.49
N ILE A 140 -3.73 -6.15 7.44
CA ILE A 140 -3.40 -5.60 8.77
C ILE A 140 -3.83 -6.62 9.82
N TYR A 141 -2.89 -7.06 10.65
CA TYR A 141 -3.05 -8.16 11.59
C TYR A 141 -2.97 -7.71 13.04
N SER A 142 -3.67 -8.42 13.92
CA SER A 142 -3.72 -8.15 15.35
C SER A 142 -2.45 -8.58 16.08
N SER A 143 -1.57 -9.37 15.44
CA SER A 143 -0.31 -9.83 16.02
C SER A 143 0.72 -10.13 14.94
N LYS A 144 2.01 -10.06 15.31
CA LYS A 144 3.13 -10.40 14.43
C LYS A 144 3.02 -11.84 13.94
N VAL A 145 2.69 -12.76 14.85
CA VAL A 145 2.54 -14.20 14.57
C VAL A 145 1.53 -14.45 13.45
N LYS A 146 0.36 -13.77 13.49
CA LYS A 146 -0.63 -13.90 12.42
C LYS A 146 -0.11 -13.40 11.07
N ALA A 147 0.59 -12.25 11.06
CA ALA A 147 1.19 -11.74 9.83
C ALA A 147 2.26 -12.70 9.27
N GLU A 148 3.09 -13.28 10.14
CA GLU A 148 4.11 -14.28 9.78
C GLU A 148 3.47 -15.58 9.25
N GLU A 149 2.40 -16.06 9.88
CA GLU A 149 1.63 -17.22 9.40
C GLU A 149 1.07 -16.98 7.99
N ILE A 150 0.51 -15.80 7.72
CA ILE A 150 0.02 -15.47 6.38
C ILE A 150 1.16 -15.37 5.37
N ARG A 151 2.27 -14.69 5.72
CA ARG A 151 3.48 -14.65 4.89
C ARG A 151 3.94 -16.05 4.51
N ASP A 152 4.04 -16.96 5.48
CA ASP A 152 4.50 -18.32 5.26
C ASP A 152 3.53 -19.15 4.40
N GLN A 153 2.23 -18.88 4.49
CA GLN A 153 1.21 -19.49 3.63
C GLN A 153 1.27 -18.99 2.19
N ILE A 154 1.51 -17.69 1.97
CA ILE A 154 1.48 -17.10 0.61
C ILE A 154 2.83 -17.15 -0.10
N LYS A 155 3.96 -17.21 0.60
CA LYS A 155 5.29 -17.23 -0.02
C LYS A 155 5.51 -18.40 -0.98
N ILE A 156 4.83 -19.52 -0.75
CA ILE A 156 4.88 -20.70 -1.62
C ILE A 156 3.94 -20.62 -2.83
N LYS A 157 3.01 -19.65 -2.86
CA LYS A 157 2.04 -19.52 -3.95
C LYS A 157 2.69 -18.96 -5.20
N PHE A 158 2.12 -19.32 -6.35
CA PHE A 158 2.58 -18.85 -7.65
C PHE A 158 2.61 -17.32 -7.70
N GLY A 159 3.75 -16.78 -8.12
CA GLY A 159 3.97 -15.35 -8.26
C GLY A 159 4.60 -14.69 -7.03
N PHE A 160 4.46 -15.27 -5.83
CA PHE A 160 5.24 -14.87 -4.65
C PHE A 160 6.53 -15.68 -4.54
N ASN A 161 6.45 -16.98 -4.84
CA ASN A 161 7.57 -17.92 -4.80
C ASN A 161 8.72 -17.61 -5.78
N LYS A 162 8.60 -16.55 -6.57
CA LYS A 162 9.64 -16.05 -7.48
C LYS A 162 10.54 -15.00 -6.84
N PHE A 163 10.19 -14.52 -5.65
CA PHE A 163 10.87 -13.43 -4.95
C PHE A 163 11.45 -13.93 -3.62
N SER A 164 12.45 -13.21 -3.10
CA SER A 164 13.03 -13.51 -1.78
C SER A 164 11.96 -13.37 -0.70
N GLU A 165 12.11 -14.10 0.41
CA GLU A 165 11.27 -13.87 1.60
C GLU A 165 11.46 -12.44 2.15
N ASP A 166 12.61 -11.83 1.90
CA ASP A 166 12.91 -10.44 2.27
C ASP A 166 12.04 -9.41 1.53
N CYS A 167 11.36 -9.81 0.45
CA CYS A 167 10.38 -8.99 -0.24
C CYS A 167 9.07 -8.84 0.56
N PHE A 168 8.88 -9.60 1.64
CA PHE A 168 7.76 -9.41 2.56
C PHE A 168 8.14 -8.50 3.73
N CYS A 169 7.42 -7.39 3.89
CA CYS A 169 7.62 -6.45 4.98
C CYS A 169 6.49 -6.59 6.01
N ILE A 170 6.84 -6.86 7.27
CA ILE A 170 5.90 -6.86 8.40
C ILE A 170 6.29 -5.73 9.34
N ASP A 171 5.53 -4.64 9.28
CA ASP A 171 5.78 -3.45 10.09
C ASP A 171 4.79 -3.33 11.24
N ARG A 172 5.29 -2.81 12.38
CA ARG A 172 4.49 -2.62 13.59
C ARG A 172 4.00 -1.18 13.68
N TYR A 173 2.69 -1.01 13.84
CA TYR A 173 2.04 0.28 14.01
C TYR A 173 1.20 0.32 15.28
N TYR A 174 1.01 1.53 15.81
CA TYR A 174 0.07 1.80 16.90
C TYR A 174 -1.16 2.47 16.30
N LEU A 175 -2.35 1.97 16.64
CA LEU A 175 -3.59 2.60 16.24
C LEU A 175 -3.67 4.02 16.76
N ASP A 176 -4.28 4.88 15.94
CA ASP A 176 -4.52 6.29 16.25
C ASP A 176 -3.23 7.10 16.46
N LYS A 177 -2.09 6.60 15.97
CA LYS A 177 -0.83 7.34 15.94
C LYS A 177 -0.39 7.54 14.51
N ASP A 178 -0.05 8.79 14.23
CA ASP A 178 0.56 9.18 12.96
C ASP A 178 1.96 8.58 12.85
N TYR A 179 2.35 8.20 11.63
CA TYR A 179 3.69 7.76 11.31
C TYR A 179 4.67 8.89 11.59
N LYS A 180 5.63 8.62 12.47
CA LYS A 180 6.57 9.64 12.95
C LYS A 180 7.63 10.03 11.93
N GLY A 181 7.77 9.29 10.84
CA GLY A 181 8.80 9.55 9.82
C GLY A 181 8.48 10.72 8.88
N TRP A 182 7.26 11.27 8.92
CA TRP A 182 6.88 12.40 8.07
C TRP A 182 6.84 13.72 8.87
N THR A 183 7.98 14.42 8.93
CA THR A 183 8.03 15.84 9.32
C THR A 183 7.50 16.75 8.20
N GLU A 184 7.57 16.27 6.96
CA GLU A 184 7.09 16.90 5.74
C GLU A 184 6.57 15.85 4.75
N GLY A 185 5.86 16.31 3.71
CA GLY A 185 5.24 15.50 2.67
C GLY A 185 6.21 15.08 1.58
N PHE A 186 5.81 15.19 0.32
CA PHE A 186 6.65 14.82 -0.81
C PHE A 186 7.60 15.95 -1.14
N ILE A 187 8.88 15.59 -1.31
CA ILE A 187 9.86 16.47 -1.94
C ILE A 187 9.67 16.29 -3.44
N THR A 188 9.34 17.35 -4.15
CA THR A 188 9.15 17.32 -5.60
C THR A 188 10.22 18.17 -6.28
N TRP A 189 10.69 17.70 -7.43
CA TRP A 189 11.54 18.51 -8.29
C TRP A 189 10.69 19.57 -8.98
N ASP A 190 11.12 20.83 -8.87
CA ASP A 190 10.54 21.93 -9.62
C ASP A 190 11.40 22.18 -10.86
N GLY A 191 10.83 21.88 -12.03
CA GLY A 191 11.50 22.06 -13.32
C GLY A 191 11.60 23.51 -13.77
N GLU A 192 10.82 24.43 -13.18
CA GLU A 192 10.93 25.86 -13.48
C GLU A 192 12.09 26.49 -12.70
N THR A 193 12.33 26.03 -11.48
CA THR A 193 13.40 26.57 -10.61
C THR A 193 14.64 25.69 -10.53
N ASP A 194 14.67 24.55 -11.22
CA ASP A 194 15.76 23.57 -11.23
C ASP A 194 16.20 23.16 -9.81
N SER A 195 15.21 22.90 -8.94
CA SER A 195 15.48 22.63 -7.52
C SER A 195 14.49 21.65 -6.88
N TRP A 196 14.96 20.88 -5.89
CA TRP A 196 14.08 20.09 -5.02
C TRP A 196 13.36 21.00 -4.04
N ILE A 197 12.04 20.93 -4.03
CA ILE A 197 11.20 21.72 -3.14
C ILE A 197 10.34 20.76 -2.33
N GLU A 198 10.49 20.86 -1.02
CA GLU A 198 9.64 20.22 -0.01
C GLU A 198 8.20 20.75 -0.03
#